data_AF-A0A2T7USP8-F1
#
_entry.id   AF-A0A2T7USP8-F1
#
_cell.length_a   1.000
_cell.length_b   1.000
_cell.length_c   1.000
_cell.angle_alpha   90.00
_cell.angle_beta   90.00
_cell.angle_gamma   90.00
#
_symmetry.space_group_name_H-M   'P 1'
#
loop_
_entity.id
_entity.type
_entity.pdbx_description
1 polymer ?
#
loop_
_entity_poly.entity_id
_entity_poly.type
_entity_poly.pdbx_seq_one_letter_code
_entity_poly.pdbx_strand_id
1 'polypeptide(L)'
;MGSNMARRSLSTLLVLALLAKNAISRERSDTAHDELLLADAGGPEARALVTRKRLEPDFATRRSPINGHVSAGLADIGGLAAPGGDGALAAVQALYTVFVDLRLPADVLDAALIAAADGLGPLRLLVSWHGAAPLTGLVRSSDVIVDPGNR
;
A
#
# COMPACT_ATOMS: atom_id res chain seq x y z
N MET A 1 17.63 0.01 26.30
CA MET A 1 18.81 0.13 25.42
C MET A 1 19.44 1.53 25.34
N GLY A 2 18.70 2.65 25.47
CA GLY A 2 19.27 4.00 25.33
C GLY A 2 20.36 4.40 26.35
N SER A 3 20.37 3.79 27.54
CA SER A 3 21.33 4.13 28.60
C SER A 3 22.77 3.63 28.35
N ASN A 4 22.97 2.67 27.44
CA ASN A 4 24.30 2.09 27.17
C ASN A 4 25.05 2.86 26.07
N MET A 5 24.31 3.40 25.09
CA MET A 5 24.85 4.20 23.99
C MET A 5 25.30 5.59 24.49
N ALA A 6 24.50 6.21 25.39
CA ALA A 6 24.87 7.45 26.06
C ALA A 6 26.10 7.32 26.97
N ARG A 7 26.26 6.18 27.66
CA ARG A 7 27.46 5.90 28.47
C ARG A 7 28.72 5.73 27.61
N ARG A 8 28.59 5.07 26.45
CA ARG A 8 29.71 4.84 25.52
C ARG A 8 30.20 6.12 24.85
N SER A 9 29.29 6.99 24.38
CA SER A 9 29.69 8.29 23.81
C SER A 9 30.35 9.22 24.85
N LEU A 10 29.85 9.19 26.10
CA LEU A 10 30.47 9.89 27.22
C LEU A 10 31.88 9.37 27.55
N SER A 11 32.11 8.05 27.48
CA SER A 11 33.46 7.49 27.68
C SER A 11 34.43 7.86 26.56
N THR A 12 34.01 7.86 25.29
CA THR A 12 34.90 8.21 24.17
C THR A 12 35.27 9.70 24.18
N LEU A 13 34.32 10.58 24.48
CA LEU A 13 34.59 12.02 24.65
C LEU A 13 35.55 12.29 25.82
N LEU A 14 35.42 11.54 26.91
CA LEU A 14 36.32 11.64 28.07
C LEU A 14 37.74 11.17 27.72
N VAL A 15 37.87 10.07 26.97
CA VAL A 15 39.16 9.54 26.51
C VAL A 15 39.84 10.51 25.54
N LEU A 16 39.14 11.10 24.58
CA LEU A 16 39.72 12.11 23.69
C LEU A 16 40.20 13.36 24.46
N ALA A 17 39.43 13.81 25.46
CA ALA A 17 39.79 14.95 26.30
C ALA A 17 41.01 14.68 27.21
N LEU A 18 41.19 13.44 27.67
CA LEU A 18 42.32 13.00 28.48
C LEU A 18 43.59 12.78 27.62
N LEU A 19 43.44 12.42 26.35
CA LEU A 19 44.56 12.32 25.40
C LEU A 19 45.18 13.68 25.10
N ALA A 20 44.34 14.72 24.94
CA ALA A 20 44.78 16.11 24.75
C ALA A 20 45.61 16.65 25.93
N LYS A 21 45.53 16.01 27.09
CA LYS A 21 46.32 16.31 28.30
C LYS A 21 47.51 15.35 28.51
N ASN A 22 47.86 14.52 27.53
CA ASN A 22 48.89 13.46 27.63
C ASN A 22 48.65 12.46 28.79
N ALA A 23 47.41 12.28 29.25
CA ALA A 23 47.10 11.44 30.40
C ALA A 23 46.87 9.94 30.05
N ILE A 24 46.91 9.58 28.77
CA ILE A 24 46.64 8.22 28.25
C ILE A 24 47.38 7.98 26.94
N SER A 25 47.65 6.71 26.64
CA SER A 25 48.34 6.25 25.42
C SER A 25 47.46 6.41 24.16
N ARG A 26 48.09 6.70 23.01
CA ARG A 26 47.43 6.79 21.69
C ARG A 26 46.64 5.53 21.35
N GLU A 27 47.18 4.36 21.65
CA GLU A 27 46.53 3.06 21.42
C GLU A 27 45.16 2.94 22.10
N ARG A 28 45.03 3.47 23.33
CA ARG A 28 43.74 3.49 24.04
C ARG A 28 42.75 4.48 23.41
N SER A 29 43.23 5.57 22.81
CA SER A 29 42.38 6.51 22.07
C SER A 29 41.83 5.86 20.81
N ASP A 30 42.72 5.21 20.05
CA ASP A 30 42.38 4.59 18.78
C ASP A 30 41.38 3.45 19.01
N THR A 31 41.61 2.63 20.04
CA THR A 31 40.67 1.58 20.45
C THR A 31 39.29 2.14 20.81
N ALA A 32 39.22 3.22 21.60
CA ALA A 32 37.95 3.84 21.98
C ALA A 32 37.22 4.49 20.79
N HIS A 33 37.99 4.97 19.80
CA HIS A 33 37.45 5.51 18.55
C HIS A 33 36.86 4.40 17.68
N ASP A 34 37.59 3.30 17.50
CA ASP A 34 37.15 2.13 16.73
C ASP A 34 35.92 1.48 17.35
N GLU A 35 35.85 1.38 18.68
CA GLU A 35 34.67 0.90 19.41
C GLU A 35 33.43 1.77 19.19
N LEU A 36 33.61 3.10 19.13
CA LEU A 36 32.52 4.03 18.82
C LEU A 36 32.05 3.86 17.37
N LEU A 37 33.00 3.78 16.42
CA LEU A 37 32.70 3.60 15.00
C LEU A 37 31.93 2.31 14.75
N LEU A 38 32.33 1.22 15.42
CA LEU A 38 31.65 -0.08 15.36
C LEU A 38 30.23 -0.02 15.95
N ALA A 39 30.06 0.70 17.07
CA ALA A 39 28.75 0.88 17.68
C ALA A 39 27.80 1.70 16.80
N ASP A 40 28.31 2.74 16.14
CA ASP A 40 27.53 3.56 15.21
C ASP A 40 27.15 2.77 13.95
N ALA A 41 28.05 1.93 13.44
CA ALA A 41 27.79 1.06 12.30
C ALA A 41 26.65 0.03 12.56
N GLY A 42 26.50 -0.47 13.79
CA GLY A 42 25.41 -1.38 14.16
C GLY A 42 24.07 -0.67 14.43
N GLY A 43 24.07 0.65 14.56
CA GLY A 43 22.88 1.45 14.84
C GLY A 43 21.78 1.34 13.77
N PRO A 44 22.09 1.51 12.46
CA PRO A 44 21.13 1.36 11.37
C PRO A 44 20.46 -0.02 11.33
N GLU A 45 21.22 -1.10 11.51
CA GLU A 45 20.69 -2.48 11.51
C GLU A 45 19.70 -2.69 12.66
N ALA A 46 20.08 -2.29 13.88
CA ALA A 46 19.22 -2.39 15.04
C ALA A 46 17.93 -1.56 14.88
N ARG A 47 18.02 -0.36 14.28
CA ARG A 47 16.83 0.46 13.97
C ARG A 47 15.94 -0.21 12.93
N ALA A 48 16.51 -0.76 11.86
CA ALA A 48 15.75 -1.50 10.85
C ALA A 48 15.02 -2.70 11.45
N LEU A 49 15.67 -3.46 12.34
CA LEU A 49 15.04 -4.58 13.04
C LEU A 49 13.85 -4.13 13.91
N VAL A 50 14.00 -3.03 14.66
CA VAL A 50 12.91 -2.47 15.46
C VAL A 50 11.75 -2.01 14.57
N THR A 51 12.03 -1.30 13.47
CA THR A 51 11.00 -0.87 12.52
C THR A 51 10.27 -2.07 11.93
N ARG A 52 10.99 -3.12 11.52
CA ARG A 52 10.38 -4.37 11.03
C ARG A 52 9.47 -5.01 12.08
N LYS A 53 9.94 -5.11 13.33
CA LYS A 53 9.13 -5.65 14.44
C LYS A 53 7.90 -4.83 14.76
N ARG A 54 7.93 -3.52 14.53
CA ARG A 54 6.77 -2.64 14.69
C ARG A 54 5.72 -2.84 13.60
N LEU A 55 6.10 -3.28 12.40
CA LEU A 55 5.18 -3.54 11.28
C LEU A 55 4.48 -4.92 11.39
N GLU A 56 5.09 -5.90 12.06
CA GLU A 56 4.50 -7.24 12.28
C GLU A 56 3.03 -7.22 12.78
N PRO A 57 2.66 -6.45 13.84
CA PRO A 57 1.26 -6.39 14.30
C PRO A 57 0.29 -5.78 13.28
N ASP A 58 0.78 -4.86 12.43
CA ASP A 58 -0.06 -4.26 11.38
C ASP A 58 -0.43 -5.29 10.31
N PHE A 59 0.46 -6.26 10.04
CA PHE A 59 0.15 -7.38 9.13
C PHE A 59 -0.70 -8.47 9.77
N ALA A 60 -0.72 -8.57 11.11
CA ALA A 60 -1.61 -9.48 11.83
C ALA A 60 -3.08 -9.02 11.73
N THR A 61 -3.33 -7.71 11.65
CA THR A 61 -4.67 -7.16 11.42
C THR A 61 -4.87 -6.84 9.93
N ARG A 62 -5.48 -7.76 9.18
CA ARG A 62 -5.79 -7.54 7.77
C ARG A 62 -6.91 -6.51 7.61
N ARG A 63 -6.62 -5.43 6.87
CA ARG A 63 -7.58 -4.39 6.49
C ARG A 63 -7.78 -4.40 4.97
N SER A 64 -8.99 -4.11 4.51
CA SER A 64 -9.26 -3.92 3.08
C SER A 64 -8.54 -2.65 2.59
N PRO A 65 -7.86 -2.67 1.42
CA PRO A 65 -7.25 -1.48 0.83
C PRO A 65 -8.28 -0.50 0.26
N ILE A 66 -9.52 -0.97 0.04
CA ILE A 66 -10.61 -0.17 -0.52
C ILE A 66 -11.80 -0.17 0.42
N ASN A 67 -12.54 0.95 0.41
CA ASN A 67 -13.85 1.03 1.04
C ASN A 67 -14.88 0.35 0.14
N GLY A 68 -15.77 -0.43 0.73
CA GLY A 68 -16.75 -1.17 -0.05
C GLY A 68 -17.58 -2.12 0.79
N HIS A 69 -18.38 -2.91 0.09
CA HIS A 69 -19.17 -3.98 0.65
C HIS A 69 -18.33 -5.26 0.72
N VAL A 70 -18.32 -5.91 1.87
CA VAL A 70 -17.67 -7.21 2.05
C VAL A 70 -18.66 -8.28 1.61
N SER A 71 -18.42 -8.91 0.46
CA SER A 71 -19.14 -10.13 0.08
C SER A 71 -18.70 -11.30 0.97
N ALA A 72 -19.48 -12.38 1.02
CA ALA A 72 -19.27 -13.53 1.92
C ALA A 72 -17.79 -13.89 2.17
N GLY A 73 -17.44 -14.11 3.43
CA GLY A 73 -16.10 -14.53 3.82
C GLY A 73 -15.78 -15.87 3.17
N LEU A 74 -14.71 -15.90 2.38
CA LEU A 74 -14.26 -17.09 1.66
C LEU A 74 -13.39 -18.00 2.55
N ALA A 75 -12.79 -17.43 3.60
CA ALA A 75 -12.04 -18.17 4.60
C ALA A 75 -12.83 -18.38 5.89
N ASP A 76 -12.67 -19.56 6.49
CA ASP A 76 -13.28 -19.92 7.76
C ASP A 76 -12.57 -19.28 8.96
N ILE A 77 -13.35 -19.04 10.03
CA ILE A 77 -12.80 -18.60 11.31
C ILE A 77 -11.88 -19.69 11.86
N GLY A 78 -10.62 -19.34 12.13
CA GLY A 78 -9.60 -20.29 12.59
C GLY A 78 -8.91 -21.07 11.46
N GLY A 79 -9.24 -20.78 10.20
CA GLY A 79 -8.50 -21.30 9.04
C GLY A 79 -7.08 -20.75 8.97
N LEU A 80 -6.14 -21.57 8.50
CA LEU A 80 -4.75 -21.16 8.31
C LEU A 80 -4.61 -20.31 7.05
N ALA A 81 -4.12 -19.08 7.19
CA ALA A 81 -3.80 -18.18 6.09
C ALA A 81 -2.29 -18.00 5.95
N ALA A 82 -1.76 -18.20 4.74
CA ALA A 82 -0.34 -17.98 4.44
C ALA A 82 -0.13 -16.63 3.73
N PRO A 83 1.00 -15.93 3.97
CA PRO A 83 1.39 -14.78 3.15
C PRO A 83 1.48 -15.17 1.67
N GLY A 84 0.72 -14.50 0.80
CA GLY A 84 0.75 -14.75 -0.64
C GLY A 84 0.07 -16.04 -1.09
N GLY A 85 -0.72 -16.70 -0.24
CA GLY A 85 -1.53 -17.85 -0.65
C GLY A 85 -2.65 -17.46 -1.63
N ASP A 86 -3.07 -18.42 -2.45
CA ASP A 86 -4.07 -18.21 -3.51
C ASP A 86 -5.51 -18.00 -3.00
N GLY A 87 -5.79 -18.41 -1.76
CA GLY A 87 -7.11 -18.29 -1.14
C GLY A 87 -7.38 -16.88 -0.64
N ALA A 88 -8.31 -16.16 -1.29
CA ALA A 88 -8.82 -14.90 -0.77
C ALA A 88 -9.54 -15.13 0.58
N LEU A 89 -9.29 -14.27 1.57
CA LEU A 89 -9.95 -14.36 2.87
C LEU A 89 -11.38 -13.82 2.84
N ALA A 90 -11.56 -12.72 2.09
CA ALA A 90 -12.82 -12.09 1.82
C ALA A 90 -12.68 -11.26 0.53
N ALA A 91 -13.77 -11.07 -0.20
CA ALA A 91 -13.81 -10.16 -1.34
C ALA A 91 -14.55 -8.88 -0.95
N VAL A 92 -13.96 -7.73 -1.28
CA VAL A 92 -14.53 -6.40 -1.03
C VAL A 92 -14.80 -5.72 -2.36
N GLN A 93 -16.03 -5.24 -2.54
CA GLN A 93 -16.48 -4.60 -3.77
C GLN A 93 -16.83 -3.13 -3.52
N ALA A 94 -16.26 -2.24 -4.32
CA ALA A 94 -16.57 -0.82 -4.31
C ALA A 94 -17.94 -0.58 -4.99
N LEU A 95 -19.01 -0.41 -4.22
CA LEU A 95 -20.37 -0.21 -4.76
C LEU A 95 -20.75 1.26 -5.00
N TYR A 96 -19.82 2.20 -4.80
CA TYR A 96 -20.13 3.64 -4.90
C TYR A 96 -20.28 4.13 -6.34
N THR A 97 -19.61 3.47 -7.30
CA THR A 97 -19.73 3.75 -8.74
C THR A 97 -19.98 2.44 -9.46
N VAL A 98 -21.11 2.35 -10.14
CA VAL A 98 -21.45 1.20 -10.99
C VAL A 98 -21.05 1.54 -12.43
N PHE A 99 -20.17 0.75 -13.02
CA PHE A 99 -19.87 0.80 -14.45
C PHE A 99 -20.82 -0.12 -15.19
N VAL A 100 -21.41 0.37 -16.29
CA VAL A 100 -22.31 -0.40 -17.15
C VAL A 100 -21.70 -0.44 -18.54
N ASP A 101 -21.38 -1.65 -19.00
CA ASP A 101 -20.86 -1.85 -20.36
C ASP A 101 -22.02 -1.86 -21.35
N LEU A 102 -21.93 -1.00 -22.37
CA LEU A 102 -22.93 -0.89 -23.42
C LEU A 102 -22.44 -1.64 -24.66
N ARG A 103 -23.26 -2.57 -25.16
CA ARG A 103 -23.03 -3.21 -26.46
C ARG A 103 -23.81 -2.46 -27.53
N LEU A 104 -23.09 -1.89 -28.50
CA LEU A 104 -23.65 -1.17 -29.62
C LEU A 104 -23.34 -1.93 -30.93
N PRO A 105 -24.26 -1.91 -31.91
CA PRO A 105 -23.96 -2.32 -33.27
C PRO A 105 -22.79 -1.52 -33.86
N ALA A 106 -21.96 -2.16 -34.70
CA ALA A 106 -20.74 -1.55 -35.24
C ALA A 106 -21.03 -0.33 -36.13
N ASP A 107 -22.16 -0.31 -36.83
CA ASP A 107 -22.64 0.78 -37.68
C ASP A 107 -23.03 2.04 -36.89
N VAL A 108 -23.40 1.89 -35.62
CA VAL A 108 -23.81 3.00 -34.73
C VAL A 108 -22.66 3.45 -33.82
N LEU A 109 -21.58 2.66 -33.74
CA LEU A 109 -20.47 2.89 -32.83
C LEU A 109 -19.78 4.24 -33.08
N ASP A 110 -19.45 4.57 -34.33
CA ASP A 110 -18.74 5.81 -34.66
C ASP A 110 -19.57 7.05 -34.27
N ALA A 111 -20.87 7.04 -34.57
CA ALA A 111 -21.78 8.12 -34.18
C ALA A 111 -21.89 8.26 -32.65
N ALA A 112 -21.92 7.14 -31.93
CA ALA A 112 -21.95 7.12 -30.47
C ALA A 112 -20.64 7.65 -29.85
N LEU A 113 -19.49 7.31 -30.42
CA LEU A 113 -18.17 7.79 -29.96
C LEU A 113 -17.99 9.28 -30.20
N ILE A 114 -18.41 9.79 -31.36
CA ILE A 114 -18.39 11.23 -31.66
C ILE A 114 -19.26 11.99 -30.65
N ALA A 115 -20.49 11.52 -30.44
CA ALA A 115 -21.38 12.14 -29.46
C ALA A 115 -20.83 12.04 -28.03
N ALA A 116 -20.13 10.95 -27.66
CA ALA A 116 -19.46 10.80 -26.38
C ALA A 116 -18.28 11.77 -26.20
N ALA A 117 -17.50 12.03 -27.25
CA ALA A 117 -16.39 12.98 -27.23
C ALA A 117 -16.86 14.42 -27.03
N ASP A 118 -18.01 14.78 -27.61
CA ASP A 118 -18.67 16.08 -27.41
C ASP A 118 -19.34 16.21 -26.04
N GLY A 119 -19.34 15.13 -25.24
CA GLY A 119 -19.99 15.05 -23.94
C GLY A 119 -21.48 14.86 -24.09
N LEU A 120 -21.93 13.59 -24.08
CA LEU A 120 -23.34 13.16 -24.14
C LEU A 120 -24.26 13.76 -23.05
N GLY A 121 -23.73 14.58 -22.15
CA GLY A 121 -24.46 15.11 -21.01
C GLY A 121 -24.88 14.02 -20.04
N PRO A 122 -25.82 14.33 -19.11
CA PRO A 122 -26.33 13.35 -18.17
C PRO A 122 -27.15 12.28 -18.90
N LEU A 123 -26.65 11.04 -18.93
CA LEU A 123 -27.40 9.90 -19.43
C LEU A 123 -28.37 9.44 -18.35
N ARG A 124 -29.63 9.20 -18.72
CA ARG A 124 -30.62 8.57 -17.84
C ARG A 124 -30.69 7.08 -18.15
N LEU A 125 -30.27 6.26 -17.20
CA LEU A 125 -30.44 4.81 -17.23
C LEU A 125 -31.85 4.49 -16.76
N LEU A 126 -32.66 3.95 -17.67
CA LEU A 126 -33.97 3.39 -17.34
C LEU A 126 -33.75 1.94 -16.93
N VAL A 127 -33.96 1.64 -15.65
CA VAL A 127 -33.89 0.27 -15.15
C VAL A 127 -35.20 -0.43 -15.50
N SER A 128 -35.14 -1.60 -16.14
CA SER A 128 -36.32 -2.35 -16.59
C SER A 128 -37.18 -2.91 -15.44
N TRP A 129 -36.68 -2.85 -14.21
CA TRP A 129 -37.43 -3.23 -13.02
C TRP A 129 -38.54 -2.21 -12.75
N HIS A 130 -39.78 -2.70 -12.73
CA HIS A 130 -40.99 -1.87 -12.67
C HIS A 130 -40.94 -0.89 -11.48
N GLY A 131 -40.86 0.42 -11.76
CA GLY A 131 -40.95 1.49 -10.77
C GLY A 131 -39.62 2.00 -10.18
N ALA A 132 -38.46 1.53 -10.65
CA ALA A 132 -37.19 2.10 -10.23
C ALA A 132 -36.98 3.52 -10.79
N ALA A 133 -36.52 4.45 -9.94
CA ALA A 133 -36.19 5.81 -10.39
C ALA A 133 -35.04 5.77 -11.42
N PRO A 134 -35.10 6.60 -12.48
CA PRO A 134 -34.03 6.67 -13.46
C PRO A 134 -32.73 7.12 -12.79
N LEU A 135 -31.65 6.38 -13.03
CA LEU A 135 -30.33 6.73 -12.53
C LEU A 135 -29.66 7.67 -13.52
N THR A 136 -29.12 8.78 -13.05
CA THR A 136 -28.35 9.70 -13.88
C THR A 136 -26.87 9.38 -13.74
N GLY A 137 -26.20 9.15 -14.87
CA GLY A 137 -24.78 8.85 -14.94
C GLY A 137 -24.06 9.64 -16.01
N LEU A 138 -22.73 9.53 -16.00
CA LEU A 138 -21.85 10.06 -17.05
C LEU A 138 -21.38 8.90 -17.92
N VAL A 139 -21.37 9.10 -19.23
CA VAL A 139 -20.76 8.14 -20.17
C VAL A 139 -19.28 8.48 -20.30
N ARG A 140 -18.42 7.47 -20.17
CA ARG A 140 -16.99 7.57 -20.47
C ARG A 140 -16.61 6.40 -21.37
N SER A 141 -15.89 6.65 -22.45
CA SER A 141 -15.27 5.56 -23.21
C SER A 141 -14.00 5.12 -22.48
N SER A 142 -13.96 3.89 -21.97
CA SER A 142 -12.74 3.28 -21.43
C SER A 142 -12.07 2.41 -22.47
N ASP A 143 -12.81 1.44 -23.05
CA ASP A 143 -12.30 0.45 -24.00
C ASP A 143 -13.36 0.09 -25.06
N VAL A 144 -12.91 -0.15 -26.30
CA VAL A 144 -13.77 -0.60 -27.42
C VAL A 144 -13.31 -1.99 -27.86
N ILE A 145 -14.17 -2.99 -27.68
CA ILE A 145 -13.94 -4.37 -28.10
C ILE A 145 -15.00 -4.73 -29.14
N VAL A 146 -14.55 -5.03 -30.36
CA VAL A 146 -15.43 -5.47 -31.45
C VAL A 146 -15.42 -7.00 -31.48
N ASP A 147 -16.59 -7.61 -31.30
CA ASP A 147 -16.77 -9.06 -31.40
C ASP A 147 -16.81 -9.49 -32.88
N PRO A 148 -15.90 -10.37 -33.35
CA PRO A 148 -15.88 -10.80 -34.75
C PRO A 148 -17.00 -11.77 -35.13
N GLY A 149 -17.84 -12.21 -34.18
CA GLY A 149 -18.80 -13.32 -34.36
C GLY A 149 -20.09 -13.02 -35.12
N ASN A 150 -20.33 -11.80 -35.59
CA ASN A 150 -21.57 -11.45 -36.32
C ASN A 150 -21.27 -11.16 -37.80
N ARG A 151 -21.43 -12.19 -38.65
CA ARG A 151 -21.56 -12.06 -40.11
C ARG A 151 -22.95 -12.45 -40.56
#